data_AF-A0A2G6QRZ9-F1
#
_entry.id   AF-A0A2G6QRZ9-F1
#
_cell.length_a   1.000
_cell.length_b   1.000
_cell.length_c   1.000
_cell.angle_alpha   90.00
_cell.angle_beta   90.00
_cell.angle_gamma   90.00
#
_symmetry.space_group_name_H-M   'P 1'
#
loop_
_entity.id
_entity.type
_entity.pdbx_description
1 polymer ?
#
loop_
_entity_poly.entity_id
_entity_poly.type
_entity_poly.pdbx_seq_one_letter_code
_entity_poly.pdbx_strand_id
1 'polypeptide(L)'
;MKLFWRRIFRRLQTTIKFEKQLNSVLLYDDLEDIVYQNESNQMTLEQLEKYINSSDFIQKKEYYIKTKYKNTNECKVVKQFEKLQNRQDIRFYYQTLKSSTLKEYLDFKENPETLQLNQHSITEMSERIEKLKAFENSDEYKNYTTLHNSLIIREFEELKRRVNNPNFIRANIFWANPHRWETTTEYRLEKQYNELVGLKQKKKKSKTAHFFTNYEKVQLSFDESFNWVNLDDSIWSAGFHSDNPELVGNYSYVNEWQGNNAGQNVKVENGILSLVTRHQAVETLAWDVQKAFKKQMFDYTSDVIQNSTVFSQKYGIF
;
A
#
# COMPACT_ATOMS: atom_id res chain seq x y z
N MET A 1 -9.82 27.40 -18.23
CA MET A 1 -10.18 28.41 -17.19
C MET A 1 -11.10 27.92 -16.06
N LYS A 2 -11.84 26.80 -16.13
CA LYS A 2 -12.77 26.36 -15.06
C LYS A 2 -12.10 25.79 -13.78
N LEU A 3 -10.85 25.32 -13.86
CA LEU A 3 -10.10 24.78 -12.71
C LEU A 3 -9.54 25.88 -11.79
N PHE A 4 -9.16 27.02 -12.35
CA PHE A 4 -8.59 28.14 -11.62
C PHE A 4 -9.61 28.78 -10.67
N TRP A 5 -10.84 29.02 -11.15
CA TRP A 5 -11.96 29.48 -10.32
C TRP A 5 -12.36 28.46 -9.25
N ARG A 6 -12.31 27.14 -9.54
CA ARG A 6 -12.56 26.08 -8.54
C ARG A 6 -11.53 26.06 -7.40
N ARG A 7 -10.27 26.44 -7.68
CA ARG A 7 -9.20 26.59 -6.68
C ARG A 7 -9.41 27.83 -5.80
N ILE A 8 -9.90 28.93 -6.38
CA ILE A 8 -10.20 30.19 -5.66
C ILE A 8 -11.41 30.03 -4.72
N PHE A 9 -12.44 29.27 -5.10
CA PHE A 9 -13.63 29.04 -4.27
C PHE A 9 -13.51 27.87 -3.25
N ARG A 10 -12.28 27.44 -2.89
CA ARG A 10 -12.02 26.32 -1.95
C ARG A 10 -12.71 24.97 -2.30
N ARG A 11 -13.17 24.76 -3.55
CA ARG A 11 -13.83 23.51 -3.96
C ARG A 11 -12.86 22.37 -4.27
N LEU A 12 -11.56 22.66 -4.37
CA LEU A 12 -10.49 21.66 -4.48
C LEU A 12 -9.41 21.99 -3.44
N GLN A 13 -9.05 21.00 -2.61
CA GLN A 13 -7.95 21.13 -1.68
C GLN A 13 -6.64 21.31 -2.46
N THR A 14 -5.65 21.99 -1.87
CA THR A 14 -4.30 22.05 -2.44
C THR A 14 -3.66 20.67 -2.41
N THR A 15 -2.80 20.36 -3.38
CA THR A 15 -2.11 19.06 -3.46
C THR A 15 -1.40 18.72 -2.15
N ILE A 16 -0.69 19.69 -1.56
CA ILE A 16 -0.03 19.54 -0.26
C ILE A 16 -1.02 19.16 0.87
N LYS A 17 -2.21 19.77 0.89
CA LYS A 17 -3.23 19.47 1.90
C LYS A 17 -3.82 18.07 1.68
N PHE A 18 -4.04 17.70 0.42
CA PHE A 18 -4.52 16.38 0.03
C PHE A 18 -3.50 15.28 0.37
N GLU A 19 -2.23 15.45 0.02
CA GLU A 19 -1.15 14.52 0.35
C GLU A 19 -0.96 14.40 1.86
N LYS A 20 -1.03 15.51 2.60
CA LYS A 20 -0.98 15.48 4.07
C LYS A 20 -2.15 14.71 4.67
N GLN A 21 -3.35 14.86 4.12
CA GLN A 21 -4.52 14.08 4.50
C GLN A 21 -4.31 12.59 4.15
N LEU A 22 -3.86 12.27 2.94
CA LEU A 22 -3.58 10.91 2.48
C LEU A 22 -2.55 10.21 3.39
N ASN A 23 -1.43 10.87 3.68
CA ASN A 23 -0.38 10.33 4.54
C ASN A 23 -0.86 10.11 5.98
N SER A 24 -1.77 10.96 6.48
CA SER A 24 -2.36 10.77 7.82
C SER A 24 -3.31 9.57 7.91
N VAL A 25 -3.85 9.13 6.77
CA VAL A 25 -4.69 7.93 6.66
C VAL A 25 -3.84 6.68 6.46
N LEU A 26 -2.86 6.74 5.55
CA LEU A 26 -1.94 5.63 5.24
C LEU A 26 -1.16 5.12 6.45
N LEU A 27 -0.79 6.01 7.40
CA LEU A 27 -0.08 5.65 8.63
C LEU A 27 -0.84 4.66 9.54
N TYR A 28 -2.15 4.53 9.34
CA TYR A 28 -3.05 3.65 10.11
C TYR A 28 -3.54 2.45 9.30
N ASP A 29 -3.60 2.55 7.95
CA ASP A 29 -4.03 1.47 7.06
C ASP A 29 -3.13 0.22 7.19
N ASP A 30 -1.81 0.39 7.30
CA ASP A 30 -0.83 -0.70 7.31
C ASP A 30 -0.96 -1.69 8.48
N LEU A 31 -1.63 -1.31 9.59
CA LEU A 31 -1.81 -2.15 10.78
C LEU A 31 -3.17 -2.86 10.84
N GLU A 32 -4.22 -2.30 10.22
CA GLU A 32 -5.57 -2.86 10.24
C GLU A 32 -5.93 -3.66 8.98
N ASP A 33 -5.18 -3.51 7.88
CA ASP A 33 -5.42 -4.28 6.63
C ASP A 33 -5.19 -5.79 6.79
N ILE A 34 -4.28 -6.20 7.68
CA ILE A 34 -4.04 -7.62 7.99
C ILE A 34 -5.26 -8.23 8.70
N VAL A 35 -6.02 -7.45 9.49
CA VAL A 35 -7.22 -7.93 10.18
C VAL A 35 -8.43 -7.93 9.25
N TYR A 36 -8.59 -6.88 8.43
CA TYR A 36 -9.71 -6.74 7.50
C TYR A 36 -9.75 -7.81 6.40
N GLN A 37 -8.58 -8.23 5.89
CA GLN A 37 -8.48 -9.30 4.89
C GLN A 37 -8.90 -10.67 5.45
N ASN A 38 -8.79 -10.89 6.77
CA ASN A 38 -9.10 -12.17 7.41
C ASN A 38 -10.57 -12.31 7.86
N GLU A 39 -11.32 -11.21 7.98
CA GLU A 39 -12.70 -11.20 8.50
C GLU A 39 -13.78 -10.82 7.47
N SER A 40 -13.45 -10.78 6.18
CA SER A 40 -14.41 -10.43 5.11
C SER A 40 -15.52 -11.47 4.93
N ASN A 41 -16.52 -11.40 5.80
CA ASN A 41 -17.90 -11.63 5.42
C ASN A 41 -18.34 -10.40 4.61
N GLN A 42 -18.50 -10.57 3.30
CA GLN A 42 -19.05 -9.53 2.42
C GLN A 42 -20.50 -9.24 2.86
N MET A 43 -20.69 -8.28 3.77
CA MET A 43 -22.01 -7.80 4.16
C MET A 43 -22.78 -7.37 2.92
N THR A 44 -24.04 -7.80 2.81
CA THR A 44 -24.91 -7.38 1.71
C THR A 44 -25.17 -5.88 1.78
N LEU A 45 -25.60 -5.27 0.66
CA LEU A 45 -25.98 -3.86 0.61
C LEU A 45 -27.00 -3.49 1.71
N GLU A 46 -27.97 -4.36 1.97
CA GLU A 46 -29.01 -4.16 2.98
C GLU A 46 -28.46 -4.22 4.41
N GLN A 47 -27.52 -5.13 4.66
CA GLN A 47 -26.83 -5.23 5.95
C GLN A 47 -25.96 -3.99 6.21
N LEU A 48 -25.22 -3.52 5.19
CA LEU A 48 -24.44 -2.28 5.26
C LEU A 48 -25.33 -1.07 5.51
N GLU A 49 -26.45 -0.96 4.79
CA GLU A 49 -27.41 0.13 4.95
C GLU A 49 -27.97 0.16 6.38
N LYS A 50 -28.38 -0.99 6.91
CA LYS A 50 -28.88 -1.10 8.28
C LYS A 50 -27.82 -0.72 9.31
N TYR A 51 -26.58 -1.15 9.10
CA TYR A 51 -25.47 -0.88 10.01
C TYR A 51 -25.09 0.61 10.03
N ILE A 52 -24.92 1.24 8.86
CA ILE A 52 -24.52 2.65 8.75
C ILE A 52 -25.62 3.58 9.25
N ASN A 53 -26.89 3.20 9.07
CA ASN A 53 -28.04 3.96 9.58
C ASN A 53 -28.36 3.65 11.06
N SER A 54 -27.60 2.77 11.72
CA SER A 54 -27.81 2.48 13.13
C SER A 54 -27.48 3.70 14.01
N SER A 55 -28.18 3.82 15.14
CA SER A 55 -27.91 4.87 16.13
C SER A 55 -26.46 4.87 16.58
N ASP A 56 -25.91 3.68 16.80
CA ASP A 56 -24.57 3.48 17.36
C ASP A 56 -23.50 3.96 16.38
N PHE A 57 -23.65 3.64 15.10
CA PHE A 57 -22.76 4.11 14.04
C PHE A 57 -22.78 5.63 13.94
N ILE A 58 -23.98 6.24 13.88
CA ILE A 58 -24.14 7.69 13.76
C ILE A 58 -23.53 8.39 14.98
N GLN A 59 -23.83 7.92 16.18
CA GLN A 59 -23.29 8.49 17.43
C GLN A 59 -21.77 8.35 17.49
N LYS A 60 -21.21 7.19 17.12
CA LYS A 60 -19.76 6.96 17.10
C LYS A 60 -19.05 7.86 16.10
N LYS A 61 -19.59 7.97 14.87
CA LYS A 61 -19.09 8.88 13.83
C LYS A 61 -19.14 10.34 14.31
N GLU A 62 -20.27 10.78 14.86
CA GLU A 62 -20.40 12.14 15.38
C GLU A 62 -19.43 12.41 16.53
N TYR A 63 -19.28 11.47 17.45
CA TYR A 63 -18.33 11.56 18.56
C TYR A 63 -16.90 11.71 18.03
N TYR A 64 -16.49 10.88 17.07
CA TYR A 64 -15.18 10.97 16.45
C TYR A 64 -15.01 12.19 15.55
N ILE A 65 -16.04 12.83 15.02
CA ILE A 65 -15.87 14.07 14.25
C ILE A 65 -15.87 15.31 15.15
N LYS A 66 -16.77 15.37 16.13
CA LYS A 66 -17.01 16.56 16.96
C LYS A 66 -16.01 16.71 18.11
N THR A 67 -15.45 15.61 18.61
CA THR A 67 -14.48 15.67 19.72
C THR A 67 -13.24 16.46 19.29
N LYS A 68 -12.83 17.43 20.11
CA LYS A 68 -11.60 18.20 19.86
C LYS A 68 -10.48 17.58 20.66
N TYR A 69 -9.31 17.34 20.04
CA TYR A 69 -8.12 16.80 20.71
C TYR A 69 -7.82 17.50 22.05
N LYS A 70 -7.91 18.84 22.09
CA LYS A 70 -7.69 19.63 23.31
C LYS A 70 -8.58 19.25 24.52
N ASN A 71 -9.71 18.58 24.27
CA ASN A 71 -10.66 18.16 25.29
C ASN A 71 -10.48 16.69 25.69
N THR A 72 -9.63 15.93 25.00
CA THR A 72 -9.43 14.50 25.28
C THR A 72 -8.53 14.28 26.49
N ASN A 73 -8.58 13.07 27.05
CA ASN A 73 -7.76 12.71 28.21
C ASN A 73 -6.27 12.66 27.85
N GLU A 74 -5.97 12.16 26.65
CA GLU A 74 -4.62 12.02 26.10
C GLU A 74 -3.93 13.38 26.03
N CYS A 75 -4.60 14.40 25.47
CA CYS A 75 -4.06 15.75 25.41
C CYS A 75 -3.80 16.33 26.81
N LYS A 76 -4.70 16.09 27.79
CA LYS A 76 -4.52 16.55 29.17
C LYS A 76 -3.29 15.91 29.82
N VAL A 77 -3.14 14.60 29.66
CA VAL A 77 -2.00 13.83 30.20
C VAL A 77 -0.69 14.28 29.57
N VAL A 78 -0.63 14.45 28.23
CA VAL A 78 0.56 14.96 27.53
C VAL A 78 0.92 16.35 28.03
N LYS A 79 -0.05 17.28 28.13
CA LYS A 79 0.21 18.63 28.65
C LYS A 79 0.68 18.64 30.10
N GLN A 80 0.12 17.77 30.94
CA GLN A 80 0.57 17.64 32.33
C GLN A 80 2.00 17.14 32.41
N PHE A 81 2.34 16.13 31.59
CA PHE A 81 3.70 15.61 31.48
C PHE A 81 4.67 16.68 30.99
N GLU A 82 4.35 17.38 29.88
CA GLU A 82 5.16 18.48 29.34
C GLU A 82 5.37 19.60 30.37
N LYS A 83 4.33 19.95 31.13
CA LYS A 83 4.41 20.96 32.19
C LYS A 83 5.42 20.55 33.27
N LEU A 84 5.39 19.30 33.72
CA LEU A 84 6.34 18.80 34.73
C LEU A 84 7.73 18.60 34.14
N GLN A 85 7.85 18.11 32.91
CA GLN A 85 9.12 17.92 32.22
C GLN A 85 9.90 19.23 32.06
N ASN A 86 9.17 20.33 31.83
CA ASN A 86 9.75 21.66 31.63
C ASN A 86 10.06 22.40 32.95
N ARG A 87 9.65 21.86 34.11
CA ARG A 87 9.98 22.45 35.40
C ARG A 87 11.49 22.39 35.67
N GLN A 88 12.07 23.53 36.02
CA GLN A 88 13.52 23.67 36.21
C GLN A 88 14.03 22.85 37.39
N ASP A 89 13.30 22.84 38.51
CA ASP A 89 13.64 22.08 39.72
C ASP A 89 13.63 20.56 39.47
N ILE A 90 12.67 20.05 38.69
CA ILE A 90 12.64 18.63 38.27
C ILE A 90 13.80 18.32 37.34
N ARG A 91 14.11 19.19 36.37
CA ARG A 91 15.27 19.00 35.48
C ARG A 91 16.58 18.96 36.26
N PHE A 92 16.77 19.90 37.19
CA PHE A 92 17.93 19.95 38.07
C PHE A 92 18.00 18.71 38.98
N TYR A 93 16.86 18.25 39.51
CA TYR A 93 16.80 17.01 40.29
C TYR A 93 17.39 15.82 39.51
N TYR A 94 16.98 15.61 38.25
CA TYR A 94 17.51 14.51 37.44
C TYR A 94 18.97 14.71 37.00
N GLN A 95 19.44 15.96 36.90
CA GLN A 95 20.86 16.25 36.67
C GLN A 95 21.69 15.88 37.92
N THR A 96 21.27 16.32 39.11
CA THR A 96 21.91 16.00 40.38
C THR A 96 21.87 14.49 40.66
N LEU A 97 20.74 13.82 40.38
CA LEU A 97 20.58 12.36 40.51
C LEU A 97 21.59 11.57 39.68
N LYS A 98 22.04 12.11 38.55
CA LYS A 98 23.05 11.50 37.67
C LYS A 98 24.48 11.94 37.96
N SER A 99 24.68 12.90 38.86
CA SER A 99 26.00 13.46 39.14
C SER A 99 26.85 12.48 39.96
N SER A 100 28.15 12.41 39.64
CA SER A 100 29.11 11.64 40.45
C SER A 100 29.23 12.22 41.86
N THR A 101 29.14 13.56 42.00
CA THR A 101 29.20 14.25 43.30
C THR A 101 28.11 13.80 44.26
N LEU A 102 26.85 13.66 43.80
CA LEU A 102 25.79 13.14 44.65
C LEU A 102 26.08 11.71 45.09
N LYS A 103 26.56 10.86 44.18
CA LYS A 103 26.91 9.48 44.48
C LYS A 103 28.01 9.42 45.55
N GLU A 104 29.12 10.13 45.33
CA GLU A 104 30.23 10.20 46.29
C GLU A 104 29.78 10.72 47.65
N TYR A 105 28.89 11.72 47.67
CA TYR A 105 28.34 12.25 48.91
C TYR A 105 27.44 11.27 49.65
N LEU A 106 26.55 10.56 48.95
CA LEU A 106 25.69 9.54 49.55
C LEU A 106 26.51 8.33 50.04
N ASP A 107 27.48 7.87 49.25
CA ASP A 107 28.40 6.78 49.62
C ASP A 107 29.20 7.16 50.88
N PHE A 108 29.71 8.39 50.97
CA PHE A 108 30.37 8.93 52.16
C PHE A 108 29.43 9.00 53.38
N LYS A 109 28.18 9.41 53.16
CA LYS A 109 27.18 9.53 54.25
C LYS A 109 26.74 8.17 54.79
N GLU A 110 26.66 7.14 53.95
CA GLU A 110 26.36 5.77 54.37
C GLU A 110 27.57 5.08 54.99
N ASN A 111 28.74 5.23 54.40
CA ASN A 111 29.99 4.69 54.91
C ASN A 111 31.14 5.72 54.80
N PRO A 112 31.52 6.36 55.91
CA PRO A 112 32.62 7.33 55.92
C PRO A 112 33.98 6.77 55.49
N GLU A 113 34.19 5.44 55.58
CA GLU A 113 35.44 4.79 55.17
C GLU A 113 35.64 4.74 53.65
N THR A 114 34.61 5.08 52.85
CA THR A 114 34.68 5.18 51.38
C THR A 114 35.67 6.25 50.90
N LEU A 115 36.05 7.19 51.77
CA LEU A 115 37.11 8.17 51.50
C LEU A 115 38.52 7.57 51.46
N GLN A 116 38.71 6.29 51.83
CA GLN A 116 40.01 5.60 51.84
C GLN A 116 41.08 6.43 52.57
N LEU A 117 40.78 6.79 53.82
CA LEU A 117 41.53 7.73 54.66
C LEU A 117 43.02 7.40 54.84
N ASN A 118 43.41 6.16 54.58
CA ASN A 118 44.77 5.62 54.68
C ASN A 118 45.55 5.66 53.36
N GLN A 119 44.96 6.09 52.24
CA GLN A 119 45.55 6.01 50.89
C GLN A 119 45.85 7.38 50.25
N HIS A 120 45.41 8.49 50.84
CA HIS A 120 45.53 9.84 50.29
C HIS A 120 46.36 10.77 51.18
N SER A 121 46.96 11.82 50.59
CA SER A 121 47.64 12.85 51.37
C SER A 121 46.64 13.70 52.18
N ILE A 122 47.07 14.23 53.32
CA ILE A 122 46.23 15.05 54.22
C ILE A 122 45.57 16.22 53.46
N THR A 123 46.29 16.84 52.52
CA THR A 123 45.81 17.96 51.71
C THR A 123 44.68 17.53 50.77
N GLU A 124 44.84 16.42 50.05
CA GLU A 124 43.82 15.88 49.13
C GLU A 124 42.54 15.49 49.88
N MET A 125 42.68 14.93 51.08
CA MET A 125 41.53 14.60 51.93
C MET A 125 40.77 15.84 52.38
N SER A 126 41.49 16.88 52.82
CA SER A 126 40.89 18.14 53.24
C SER A 126 40.08 18.78 52.11
N GLU A 127 40.64 18.82 50.89
CA GLU A 127 39.93 19.34 49.72
C GLU A 127 38.67 18.53 49.39
N ARG A 128 38.72 17.20 49.52
CA ARG A 128 37.57 16.34 49.24
C ARG A 128 36.45 16.54 50.27
N ILE A 129 36.80 16.66 51.54
CA ILE A 129 35.85 16.95 52.62
C ILE A 129 35.21 18.33 52.43
N GLU A 130 36.00 19.36 52.10
CA GLU A 130 35.46 20.70 51.82
C GLU A 130 34.52 20.70 50.61
N LYS A 131 34.83 19.95 49.55
CA LYS A 131 33.93 19.78 48.39
C LYS A 131 32.61 19.12 48.78
N LEU A 132 32.63 18.05 49.59
CA LEU A 132 31.41 17.37 50.06
C LEU A 132 30.57 18.28 50.96
N LYS A 133 31.22 19.05 51.83
CA LYS A 133 30.56 20.04 52.70
C LYS A 133 29.96 21.20 51.91
N ALA A 134 30.66 21.70 50.89
CA ALA A 134 30.13 22.71 49.98
C ALA A 134 28.92 22.16 49.21
N PHE A 135 28.97 20.90 48.76
CA PHE A 135 27.86 20.24 48.09
C PHE A 135 26.65 20.06 49.01
N GLU A 136 26.82 19.68 50.27
CA GLU A 136 25.71 19.57 51.24
C GLU A 136 24.95 20.89 51.41
N ASN A 137 25.64 22.03 51.32
CA ASN A 137 25.05 23.36 51.44
C ASN A 137 24.53 23.94 50.12
N SER A 138 24.81 23.27 49.00
CA SER A 138 24.44 23.69 47.65
C SER A 138 22.93 23.65 47.41
N ASP A 139 22.45 24.47 46.47
CA ASP A 139 21.04 24.48 46.10
C ASP A 139 20.66 23.20 45.35
N GLU A 140 21.61 22.55 44.69
CA GLU A 140 21.48 21.27 44.02
C GLU A 140 21.12 20.15 44.99
N TYR A 141 21.84 20.05 46.12
CA TYR A 141 21.55 19.04 47.13
C TYR A 141 20.25 19.33 47.88
N LYS A 142 19.95 20.60 48.21
CA LYS A 142 18.66 20.99 48.80
C LYS A 142 17.48 20.65 47.88
N ASN A 143 17.62 20.89 46.58
CA ASN A 143 16.62 20.52 45.58
C ASN A 143 16.47 18.99 45.51
N TYR A 144 17.59 18.25 45.51
CA TYR A 144 17.57 16.79 45.57
C TYR A 144 16.80 16.29 46.80
N THR A 145 17.14 16.73 48.01
CA THR A 145 16.45 16.27 49.24
C THR A 145 14.97 16.64 49.27
N THR A 146 14.60 17.79 48.69
CA THR A 146 13.21 18.25 48.63
C THR A 146 12.36 17.39 47.69
N LEU A 147 12.92 17.00 46.54
CA LEU A 147 12.19 16.29 45.50
C LEU A 147 12.36 14.77 45.56
N HIS A 148 13.43 14.27 46.16
CA HIS A 148 13.66 12.84 46.29
C HIS A 148 12.53 12.20 47.11
N ASN A 149 11.90 11.16 46.56
CA ASN A 149 10.71 10.50 47.11
C ASN A 149 9.45 11.38 47.25
N SER A 150 9.44 12.59 46.69
CA SER A 150 8.26 13.46 46.69
C SER A 150 7.14 12.91 45.78
N LEU A 151 5.89 13.30 46.06
CA LEU A 151 4.75 12.96 45.23
C LEU A 151 4.90 13.46 43.79
N ILE A 152 5.50 14.64 43.59
CA ILE A 152 5.67 15.22 42.27
C ILE A 152 6.61 14.41 41.37
N ILE A 153 7.69 13.83 41.92
CA ILE A 153 8.58 12.95 41.16
C ILE A 153 7.88 11.62 40.83
N ARG A 154 7.09 11.07 41.77
CA ARG A 154 6.27 9.89 41.51
C ARG A 154 5.26 10.12 40.38
N GLU A 155 4.51 11.23 40.45
CA GLU A 155 3.57 11.63 39.40
C GLU A 155 4.27 11.81 38.06
N PHE A 156 5.44 12.45 38.04
CA PHE A 156 6.22 12.62 36.83
C PHE A 156 6.64 11.28 36.21
N GLU A 157 7.14 10.33 37.00
CA GLU A 157 7.54 8.99 36.53
C GLU A 157 6.33 8.15 36.07
N GLU A 158 5.18 8.26 36.75
CA GLU A 158 3.92 7.66 36.30
C GLU A 158 3.46 8.22 34.95
N LEU A 159 3.47 9.55 34.80
CA LEU A 159 3.13 10.22 33.56
C LEU A 159 4.11 9.84 32.44
N LYS A 160 5.41 9.81 32.73
CA LYS A 160 6.46 9.37 31.79
C LYS A 160 6.21 7.94 31.30
N ARG A 161 5.90 7.01 32.20
CA ARG A 161 5.53 5.63 31.83
C ARG A 161 4.28 5.60 30.97
N ARG A 162 3.27 6.39 31.31
CA ARG A 162 2.00 6.45 30.59
C ARG A 162 2.16 7.01 29.17
N VAL A 163 2.89 8.12 29.00
CA VAL A 163 3.09 8.73 27.67
C VAL A 163 3.99 7.88 26.77
N ASN A 164 4.87 7.07 27.35
CA ASN A 164 5.71 6.13 26.61
C ASN A 164 5.02 4.77 26.34
N ASN A 165 3.81 4.55 26.84
CA ASN A 165 3.08 3.33 26.58
C ASN A 165 2.62 3.28 25.11
N PRO A 166 2.89 2.20 24.35
CA PRO A 166 2.53 2.12 22.94
C PRO A 166 1.04 2.34 22.65
N ASN A 167 0.15 1.83 23.51
CA ASN A 167 -1.30 2.01 23.34
C ASN A 167 -1.71 3.47 23.58
N PHE A 168 -1.09 4.14 24.55
CA PHE A 168 -1.32 5.56 24.78
C PHE A 168 -0.81 6.40 23.61
N ILE A 169 0.37 6.09 23.07
CA ILE A 169 0.93 6.76 21.89
C ILE A 169 -0.05 6.63 20.72
N ARG A 170 -0.53 5.42 20.41
CA ARG A 170 -1.52 5.18 19.34
C ARG A 170 -2.80 5.99 19.57
N ALA A 171 -3.37 5.91 20.77
CA ALA A 171 -4.59 6.67 21.10
C ALA A 171 -4.38 8.18 20.98
N ASN A 172 -3.23 8.68 21.43
CA ASN A 172 -2.90 10.10 21.37
C ASN A 172 -2.75 10.59 19.92
N ILE A 173 -2.04 9.83 19.07
CA ILE A 173 -1.91 10.14 17.64
C ILE A 173 -3.29 10.07 16.96
N PHE A 174 -4.13 9.09 17.31
CA PHE A 174 -5.48 8.94 16.76
C PHE A 174 -6.33 10.17 17.08
N TRP A 175 -6.36 10.59 18.35
CA TRP A 175 -7.12 11.76 18.77
C TRP A 175 -6.56 13.09 18.22
N ALA A 176 -5.24 13.16 18.02
CA ALA A 176 -4.58 14.30 17.40
C ALA A 176 -4.85 14.40 15.90
N ASN A 177 -5.21 13.30 15.23
CA ASN A 177 -5.54 13.28 13.80
C ASN A 177 -6.92 13.93 13.53
N PRO A 178 -6.98 15.02 12.73
CA PRO A 178 -8.25 15.63 12.32
C PRO A 178 -9.10 14.70 11.43
N HIS A 179 -8.46 13.77 10.72
CA HIS A 179 -9.06 12.81 9.79
C HIS A 179 -9.13 11.39 10.37
N ARG A 180 -9.26 11.29 11.70
CA ARG A 180 -9.27 10.00 12.41
C ARG A 180 -10.50 9.14 12.13
N TRP A 181 -11.61 9.74 11.69
CA TRP A 181 -12.76 8.94 11.25
C TRP A 181 -12.38 8.13 10.02
N GLU A 182 -11.67 8.75 9.09
CA GLU A 182 -11.23 8.14 7.84
C GLU A 182 -10.22 6.99 8.05
N THR A 183 -9.67 6.84 9.25
CA THR A 183 -8.77 5.74 9.61
C THR A 183 -9.45 4.57 10.29
N THR A 184 -10.78 4.58 10.49
CA THR A 184 -11.48 3.47 11.16
C THR A 184 -12.07 2.48 10.17
N THR A 185 -12.24 1.24 10.63
CA THR A 185 -12.94 0.18 9.88
C THR A 185 -14.38 0.58 9.50
N GLU A 186 -15.08 1.31 10.37
CA GLU A 186 -16.43 1.79 10.10
C GLU A 186 -16.51 2.76 8.92
N TYR A 187 -15.51 3.62 8.75
CA TYR A 187 -15.44 4.48 7.57
C TYR A 187 -15.24 3.69 6.28
N ARG A 188 -14.47 2.60 6.33
CA ARG A 188 -14.30 1.69 5.18
C ARG A 188 -15.63 1.06 4.78
N LEU A 189 -16.43 0.61 5.75
CA LEU A 189 -17.78 0.08 5.51
C LEU A 189 -18.72 1.15 4.91
N GLU A 190 -18.66 2.38 5.42
CA GLU A 190 -19.43 3.50 4.85
C GLU A 190 -19.00 3.84 3.43
N LYS A 191 -17.69 3.83 3.14
CA LYS A 191 -17.15 4.05 1.80
C LYS A 191 -17.62 2.97 0.84
N GLN A 192 -17.52 1.69 1.24
CA GLN A 192 -18.00 0.55 0.46
C GLN A 192 -19.50 0.67 0.16
N TYR A 193 -20.32 0.99 1.15
CA TYR A 193 -21.75 1.22 0.94
C TYR A 193 -22.02 2.33 -0.08
N ASN A 194 -21.36 3.49 0.07
CA ASN A 194 -21.51 4.62 -0.84
C ASN A 194 -21.11 4.28 -2.28
N GLU A 195 -20.04 3.50 -2.46
CA GLU A 195 -19.60 2.99 -3.76
C GLU A 195 -20.65 2.05 -4.37
N LEU A 196 -21.16 1.09 -3.61
CA LEU A 196 -22.19 0.15 -4.06
C LEU A 196 -23.50 0.86 -4.41
N VAL A 197 -23.94 1.84 -3.61
CA VAL A 197 -25.10 2.69 -3.91
C VAL A 197 -24.85 3.50 -5.19
N GLY A 198 -23.67 4.09 -5.34
CA GLY A 198 -23.27 4.81 -6.55
C GLY A 198 -23.31 3.94 -7.80
N LEU A 199 -22.82 2.69 -7.73
CA LEU A 199 -22.91 1.70 -8.79
C LEU A 199 -24.36 1.32 -9.10
N LYS A 200 -25.20 1.09 -8.08
CA LYS A 200 -26.63 0.79 -8.23
C LYS A 200 -27.38 1.95 -8.92
N GLN A 201 -27.08 3.19 -8.57
CA GLN A 201 -27.66 4.37 -9.21
C GLN A 201 -27.17 4.54 -10.66
N LYS A 202 -25.88 4.29 -10.94
CA LYS A 202 -25.34 4.29 -12.32
C LYS A 202 -25.99 3.21 -13.18
N LYS A 203 -26.16 1.98 -12.66
CA LYS A 203 -26.91 0.90 -13.33
C LYS A 203 -28.35 1.33 -13.66
N LYS A 204 -29.07 1.96 -12.71
CA LYS A 204 -30.44 2.47 -12.95
C LYS A 204 -30.54 3.59 -14.00
N LYS A 205 -29.47 4.37 -14.22
CA LYS A 205 -29.45 5.51 -15.17
C LYS A 205 -28.94 5.14 -16.57
N SER A 206 -28.34 3.96 -16.74
CA SER A 206 -27.77 3.54 -18.01
C SER A 206 -28.84 2.87 -18.89
N LYS A 207 -29.33 3.59 -19.91
CA LYS A 207 -30.02 2.97 -21.07
C LYS A 207 -29.08 2.06 -21.90
N THR A 208 -27.79 2.00 -21.55
CA THR A 208 -26.75 1.19 -22.19
C THR A 208 -26.68 -0.25 -21.64
N ALA A 209 -27.60 -0.65 -20.76
CA ALA A 209 -27.77 -2.07 -20.39
C ALA A 209 -28.07 -2.95 -21.61
N HIS A 210 -28.58 -2.36 -22.70
CA HIS A 210 -28.81 -3.09 -23.95
C HIS A 210 -27.53 -3.46 -24.71
N PHE A 211 -26.41 -2.76 -24.46
CA PHE A 211 -25.16 -2.99 -25.16
C PHE A 211 -24.49 -4.29 -24.68
N PHE A 212 -24.53 -4.57 -23.37
CA PHE A 212 -23.93 -5.77 -22.78
C PHE A 212 -24.84 -7.00 -22.75
N THR A 213 -26.16 -6.83 -22.90
CA THR A 213 -27.09 -7.97 -22.95
C THR A 213 -26.84 -8.90 -24.13
N ASN A 214 -26.23 -8.40 -25.21
CA ASN A 214 -25.79 -9.26 -26.31
C ASN A 214 -24.50 -10.01 -25.97
N TYR A 215 -23.60 -9.43 -25.16
CA TYR A 215 -22.35 -10.06 -24.72
C TYR A 215 -22.58 -11.08 -23.59
N GLU A 216 -23.57 -10.86 -22.72
CA GLU A 216 -23.98 -11.83 -21.70
C GLU A 216 -24.50 -13.15 -22.29
N LYS A 217 -24.90 -13.15 -23.57
CA LYS A 217 -25.32 -14.35 -24.32
C LYS A 217 -24.19 -14.99 -25.12
N VAL A 218 -23.01 -14.37 -25.19
CA VAL A 218 -21.88 -14.93 -25.92
C VAL A 218 -21.33 -16.11 -25.13
N GLN A 219 -21.25 -17.25 -25.79
CA GLN A 219 -20.60 -18.45 -25.28
C GLN A 219 -19.31 -18.65 -26.05
N LEU A 220 -18.26 -19.10 -25.35
CA LEU A 220 -17.00 -19.47 -25.99
C LEU A 220 -17.26 -20.62 -26.96
N SER A 221 -17.04 -20.38 -28.25
CA SER A 221 -17.22 -21.36 -29.33
C SER A 221 -15.91 -21.99 -29.79
N PHE A 222 -14.79 -21.28 -29.62
CA PHE A 222 -13.45 -21.74 -29.95
C PHE A 222 -12.43 -20.92 -29.16
N ASP A 223 -11.41 -21.60 -28.64
CA ASP A 223 -10.20 -20.99 -28.11
C ASP A 223 -8.99 -21.76 -28.61
N GLU A 224 -7.87 -21.05 -28.73
CA GLU A 224 -6.57 -21.64 -29.02
C GLU A 224 -5.57 -21.06 -28.04
N SER A 225 -4.93 -21.95 -27.29
CA SER A 225 -3.93 -21.61 -26.28
C SER A 225 -2.50 -21.84 -26.77
N PHE A 226 -2.33 -22.39 -27.98
CA PHE A 226 -1.06 -22.74 -28.60
C PHE A 226 -0.19 -23.62 -27.69
N ASN A 227 -0.78 -24.72 -27.19
CA ASN A 227 -0.12 -25.68 -26.31
C ASN A 227 0.45 -26.89 -27.08
N TRP A 228 1.01 -26.64 -28.26
CA TRP A 228 1.60 -27.67 -29.14
C TRP A 228 3.04 -27.30 -29.50
N VAL A 229 3.85 -28.31 -29.83
CA VAL A 229 5.29 -28.16 -30.08
C VAL A 229 5.59 -27.93 -31.56
N ASN A 230 5.00 -28.74 -32.44
CA ASN A 230 5.12 -28.59 -33.89
C ASN A 230 3.75 -28.32 -34.51
N LEU A 231 3.73 -27.69 -35.69
CA LEU A 231 2.49 -27.41 -36.42
C LEU A 231 1.71 -28.71 -36.72
N ASP A 232 2.41 -29.81 -37.02
CA ASP A 232 1.80 -31.13 -37.29
C ASP A 232 1.08 -31.73 -36.06
N ASP A 233 1.40 -31.26 -34.85
CA ASP A 233 0.73 -31.66 -33.60
C ASP A 233 -0.53 -30.81 -33.30
N SER A 234 -0.83 -29.83 -34.16
CA SER A 234 -1.87 -28.83 -33.93
C SER A 234 -3.15 -29.07 -34.75
N ILE A 235 -4.19 -28.28 -34.48
CA ILE A 235 -5.41 -28.22 -35.29
C ILE A 235 -5.27 -27.31 -36.52
N TRP A 236 -4.08 -26.74 -36.75
CA TRP A 236 -3.78 -25.84 -37.85
C TRP A 236 -3.01 -26.56 -38.94
N SER A 237 -3.18 -26.10 -40.18
CA SER A 237 -2.50 -26.62 -41.36
C SER A 237 -1.86 -25.48 -42.13
N ALA A 238 -0.68 -25.72 -42.70
CA ALA A 238 0.00 -24.75 -43.55
C ALA A 238 -0.70 -24.59 -44.92
N GLY A 239 -0.69 -23.37 -45.43
CA GLY A 239 -1.29 -22.99 -46.71
C GLY A 239 -2.75 -22.55 -46.61
N PHE A 240 -3.36 -22.34 -47.77
CA PHE A 240 -4.75 -21.94 -47.92
C PHE A 240 -5.69 -23.14 -47.86
N HIS A 241 -6.88 -22.94 -47.29
CA HIS A 241 -7.92 -23.96 -47.24
C HIS A 241 -8.55 -24.19 -48.61
N SER A 242 -8.81 -25.46 -48.93
CA SER A 242 -9.63 -25.86 -50.07
C SER A 242 -10.52 -27.04 -49.69
N ASP A 243 -11.77 -27.02 -50.14
CA ASP A 243 -12.70 -28.14 -49.91
C ASP A 243 -12.37 -29.37 -50.76
N ASN A 244 -11.57 -29.22 -51.82
CA ASN A 244 -11.06 -30.32 -52.61
C ASN A 244 -9.62 -30.68 -52.17
N PRO A 245 -9.40 -31.85 -51.54
CA PRO A 245 -8.08 -32.25 -51.05
C PRO A 245 -7.05 -32.49 -52.16
N GLU A 246 -7.47 -32.59 -53.43
CA GLU A 246 -6.56 -32.71 -54.58
C GLU A 246 -5.94 -31.37 -54.99
N LEU A 247 -6.48 -30.24 -54.49
CA LEU A 247 -5.94 -28.91 -54.80
C LEU A 247 -4.76 -28.56 -53.91
N VAL A 248 -3.76 -27.90 -54.49
CA VAL A 248 -2.57 -27.45 -53.77
C VAL A 248 -2.96 -26.33 -52.80
N GLY A 249 -2.76 -26.55 -51.50
CA GLY A 249 -2.99 -25.55 -50.46
C GLY A 249 -1.77 -24.67 -50.16
N ASN A 250 -0.56 -25.24 -50.24
CA ASN A 250 0.67 -24.50 -49.96
C ASN A 250 1.24 -23.84 -51.22
N TYR A 251 0.88 -22.59 -51.44
CA TYR A 251 1.37 -21.74 -52.52
C TYR A 251 1.39 -20.27 -52.09
N SER A 252 2.11 -19.42 -52.80
CA SER A 252 2.11 -17.95 -52.64
C SER A 252 1.39 -17.24 -53.80
N TYR A 253 1.21 -15.93 -53.73
CA TYR A 253 0.81 -15.15 -54.90
C TYR A 253 2.01 -14.53 -55.60
N VAL A 254 1.97 -14.44 -56.93
CA VAL A 254 3.10 -13.93 -57.74
C VAL A 254 3.51 -12.49 -57.44
N ASN A 255 2.60 -11.71 -56.85
CA ASN A 255 2.81 -10.32 -56.45
C ASN A 255 3.26 -10.16 -54.98
N GLU A 256 3.41 -11.25 -54.23
CA GLU A 256 3.97 -11.23 -52.88
C GLU A 256 5.51 -11.25 -52.91
N TRP A 257 6.12 -10.78 -51.82
CA TRP A 257 7.59 -10.78 -51.69
C TRP A 257 8.11 -12.06 -51.06
N GLN A 258 7.23 -12.82 -50.38
CA GLN A 258 7.55 -14.03 -49.66
C GLN A 258 6.96 -15.28 -50.32
N GLY A 259 7.75 -16.37 -50.32
CA GLY A 259 7.29 -17.71 -50.61
C GLY A 259 6.80 -18.42 -49.35
N ASN A 260 5.61 -19.03 -49.41
CA ASN A 260 5.09 -19.90 -48.36
C ASN A 260 5.94 -21.17 -48.27
N ASN A 261 6.31 -21.53 -47.05
CA ASN A 261 7.37 -22.48 -46.75
C ASN A 261 6.86 -23.71 -45.97
N ALA A 262 5.63 -24.13 -46.27
CA ALA A 262 5.03 -25.36 -45.74
C ALA A 262 5.03 -25.45 -44.20
N GLY A 263 4.87 -24.32 -43.50
CA GLY A 263 4.81 -24.26 -42.04
C GLY A 263 6.17 -24.13 -41.33
N GLN A 264 7.30 -24.14 -42.05
CA GLN A 264 8.64 -24.03 -41.44
C GLN A 264 8.94 -22.64 -40.84
N ASN A 265 8.10 -21.65 -41.15
CA ASN A 265 8.17 -20.30 -40.60
C ASN A 265 7.25 -20.14 -39.38
N VAL A 266 6.53 -21.18 -38.97
CA VAL A 266 5.66 -21.20 -37.78
C VAL A 266 6.43 -21.72 -36.57
N LYS A 267 6.30 -21.04 -35.44
CA LYS A 267 6.85 -21.45 -34.15
C LYS A 267 5.85 -21.18 -33.04
N VAL A 268 5.84 -22.03 -32.02
CA VAL A 268 5.10 -21.79 -30.78
C VAL A 268 6.07 -21.91 -29.62
N GLU A 269 6.08 -20.90 -28.75
CA GLU A 269 6.87 -20.89 -27.54
C GLU A 269 6.09 -20.20 -26.42
N ASN A 270 5.98 -20.84 -25.26
CA ASN A 270 5.28 -20.30 -24.07
C ASN A 270 3.84 -19.81 -24.37
N GLY A 271 3.08 -20.55 -25.18
CA GLY A 271 1.70 -20.20 -25.56
C GLY A 271 1.60 -19.06 -26.58
N ILE A 272 2.71 -18.66 -27.21
CA ILE A 272 2.75 -17.60 -28.21
C ILE A 272 3.04 -18.20 -29.58
N LEU A 273 2.06 -18.13 -30.48
CA LEU A 273 2.26 -18.39 -31.90
C LEU A 273 3.05 -17.25 -32.55
N SER A 274 4.14 -17.62 -33.22
CA SER A 274 4.99 -16.72 -34.01
C SER A 274 5.07 -17.20 -35.45
N LEU A 275 4.66 -16.33 -36.38
CA LEU A 275 4.85 -16.52 -37.81
C LEU A 275 5.99 -15.62 -38.28
N VAL A 276 7.14 -16.21 -38.62
CA VAL A 276 8.40 -15.49 -38.77
C VAL A 276 8.79 -15.38 -40.24
N THR A 277 8.69 -14.20 -40.83
CA THR A 277 9.22 -13.94 -42.17
C THR A 277 10.76 -13.84 -42.11
N ARG A 278 11.46 -14.54 -43.01
CA ARG A 278 12.94 -14.54 -43.07
C ARG A 278 13.42 -14.14 -44.46
N HIS A 279 14.53 -13.40 -44.53
CA HIS A 279 15.25 -13.16 -45.78
C HIS A 279 16.07 -14.40 -46.13
N GLN A 280 15.43 -15.31 -46.86
CA GLN A 280 15.95 -16.60 -47.26
C GLN A 280 15.30 -16.94 -48.59
N ALA A 281 16.11 -17.10 -49.63
CA ALA A 281 15.60 -17.41 -50.96
C ALA A 281 14.93 -18.80 -50.98
N VAL A 282 13.76 -18.88 -51.60
CA VAL A 282 13.00 -20.13 -51.74
C VAL A 282 12.33 -20.21 -53.11
N GLU A 283 12.37 -21.40 -53.73
CA GLU A 283 11.54 -21.71 -54.89
C GLU A 283 10.25 -22.37 -54.39
N THR A 284 9.10 -21.77 -54.66
CA THR A 284 7.80 -22.37 -54.30
C THR A 284 6.76 -22.13 -55.38
N LEU A 285 5.60 -22.79 -55.25
CA LEU A 285 4.49 -22.62 -56.15
C LEU A 285 3.83 -21.26 -55.92
N ALA A 286 3.52 -20.53 -56.99
CA ALA A 286 2.87 -19.23 -56.94
C ALA A 286 1.66 -19.19 -57.87
N TRP A 287 0.53 -18.70 -57.37
CA TRP A 287 -0.69 -18.50 -58.14
C TRP A 287 -0.64 -17.19 -58.93
N ASP A 288 -0.75 -17.32 -60.25
CA ASP A 288 -0.88 -16.23 -61.22
C ASP A 288 -2.31 -16.24 -61.79
N VAL A 289 -3.00 -15.10 -61.76
CA VAL A 289 -4.39 -15.01 -62.24
C VAL A 289 -4.51 -15.38 -63.73
N GLN A 290 -3.47 -15.12 -64.53
CA GLN A 290 -3.48 -15.40 -65.97
C GLN A 290 -2.86 -16.75 -66.30
N LYS A 291 -1.84 -17.16 -65.55
CA LYS A 291 -1.02 -18.35 -65.87
C LYS A 291 -1.27 -19.54 -64.94
N ALA A 292 -2.21 -19.42 -64.00
CA ALA A 292 -2.42 -20.36 -62.91
C ALA A 292 -1.13 -20.59 -62.11
N PHE A 293 -0.92 -21.80 -61.58
CA PHE A 293 0.25 -22.12 -60.77
C PHE A 293 1.54 -22.16 -61.59
N LYS A 294 2.56 -21.42 -61.15
CA LYS A 294 3.93 -21.49 -61.66
C LYS A 294 4.94 -21.53 -60.52
N LYS A 295 6.09 -22.16 -60.72
CA LYS A 295 7.20 -22.02 -59.77
C LYS A 295 7.82 -20.64 -59.89
N GLN A 296 8.12 -20.02 -58.75
CA GLN A 296 8.73 -18.70 -58.68
C GLN A 296 9.76 -18.68 -57.53
N MET A 297 10.88 -18.02 -57.77
CA MET A 297 11.86 -17.69 -56.73
C MET A 297 11.41 -16.45 -55.97
N PHE A 298 11.44 -16.54 -54.64
CA PHE A 298 11.18 -15.43 -53.72
C PHE A 298 12.41 -15.20 -52.85
N ASP A 299 12.70 -13.95 -52.51
CA ASP A 299 13.84 -13.58 -51.65
C ASP A 299 13.56 -13.78 -50.16
N TYR A 300 12.27 -13.90 -49.80
CA TYR A 300 11.82 -14.09 -48.43
C TYR A 300 10.98 -15.37 -48.30
N THR A 301 11.02 -15.96 -47.11
CA THR A 301 10.14 -17.08 -46.70
C THR A 301 9.16 -16.59 -45.65
N SER A 302 7.93 -17.08 -45.69
CA SER A 302 6.94 -16.93 -44.63
C SER A 302 5.96 -18.10 -44.71
N ASP A 303 4.81 -18.01 -44.04
CA ASP A 303 3.75 -19.01 -44.15
C ASP A 303 2.37 -18.37 -43.99
N VAL A 304 1.36 -19.15 -44.37
CA VAL A 304 -0.04 -18.94 -44.00
C VAL A 304 -0.49 -20.20 -43.28
N ILE A 305 -1.29 -20.08 -42.22
CA ILE A 305 -1.91 -21.22 -41.55
C ILE A 305 -3.42 -21.02 -41.43
N GLN A 306 -4.15 -22.13 -41.39
CA GLN A 306 -5.62 -22.15 -41.27
C GLN A 306 -6.06 -23.41 -40.52
N ASN A 307 -7.24 -23.37 -39.89
CA ASN A 307 -7.85 -24.51 -39.18
C ASN A 307 -9.30 -24.79 -39.66
N SER A 308 -9.62 -24.38 -40.88
CA SER A 308 -10.97 -24.44 -41.48
C SER A 308 -11.57 -25.85 -41.52
N THR A 309 -10.73 -26.89 -41.46
CA THR A 309 -11.17 -28.30 -41.37
C THR A 309 -11.69 -28.67 -39.98
N VAL A 310 -11.24 -27.97 -38.94
CA VAL A 310 -11.60 -28.22 -37.53
C VAL A 310 -12.65 -27.22 -37.05
N PHE A 311 -12.51 -25.96 -37.42
CA PHE A 311 -13.38 -24.90 -36.94
C PHE A 311 -13.77 -23.92 -38.05
N SER A 312 -15.06 -23.65 -38.14
CA SER A 312 -15.62 -22.60 -39.00
C SER A 312 -16.80 -21.98 -38.29
N GLN A 313 -16.83 -20.65 -38.25
CA GLN A 313 -17.90 -19.91 -37.58
C GLN A 313 -18.48 -18.84 -38.49
N LYS A 314 -19.81 -18.83 -38.59
CA LYS A 314 -20.59 -17.80 -39.27
C LYS A 314 -21.20 -16.87 -38.22
N TYR A 315 -20.73 -15.62 -38.19
CA TYR A 315 -21.05 -14.58 -37.19
C TYR A 315 -20.48 -14.87 -35.79
N GLY A 316 -20.19 -13.82 -35.04
CA GLY A 316 -19.65 -13.95 -33.69
C GLY A 316 -18.79 -12.76 -33.31
N ILE A 317 -18.05 -12.94 -32.23
CA ILE A 317 -16.98 -12.06 -31.80
C ILE A 317 -15.70 -12.87 -31.93
N PHE A 318 -14.72 -12.33 -32.65
CA PHE A 318 -13.43 -12.97 -32.96
C PHE A 318 -12.30 -12.20 -32.30
#